data_AF-A0A914N3M6-F1
#
_entry.id   AF-A0A914N3M6-F1
#
_cell.length_a   1.000
_cell.length_b   1.000
_cell.length_c   1.000
_cell.angle_alpha   90.00
_cell.angle_beta   90.00
_cell.angle_gamma   90.00
#
_symmetry.space_group_name_H-M   'P 1'
#
loop_
_entity.id
_entity.type
_entity.pdbx_description
1 polymer ?
#
loop_
_entity_poly.entity_id
_entity_poly.type
_entity_poly.pdbx_seq_one_letter_code
_entity_poly.pdbx_strand_id
1 'polypeptide(L)'
;MDDSVQSLAVIPNKNVLKPSVRKRFPETWIWNDMLTSGEAVYETTVPDTITSWICSAFAINEENGLGLAPSQLKLRVFRPFFLRLELPYSVKRGEKMALQVLIFNYLETEQE
;
A
#
# COMPACT_ATOMS: atom_id res chain seq x y z
N MET A 1 -29.06 13.03 -50.32
CA MET A 1 -28.27 11.91 -50.87
C MET A 1 -27.01 12.57 -51.37
N ASP A 2 -25.88 12.59 -50.70
CA ASP A 2 -25.19 11.65 -49.80
C ASP A 2 -24.12 12.51 -49.10
N ASP A 3 -24.10 12.53 -47.75
CA ASP A 3 -22.99 13.11 -46.98
C ASP A 3 -22.45 12.01 -46.06
N SER A 4 -21.61 11.17 -46.66
CA SER A 4 -20.75 10.19 -46.02
C SER A 4 -19.66 10.86 -45.20
N VAL A 5 -20.00 11.35 -43.99
CA VAL A 5 -18.99 11.65 -42.96
C VAL A 5 -18.91 10.43 -42.03
N GLN A 6 -17.90 9.59 -42.27
CA GLN A 6 -17.58 8.47 -41.39
C GLN A 6 -17.23 9.01 -40.00
N SER A 7 -18.15 8.75 -39.06
CA SER A 7 -17.90 8.82 -37.63
C SER A 7 -16.71 7.91 -37.30
N LEU A 8 -15.57 8.51 -36.96
CA LEU A 8 -14.49 7.82 -36.28
C LEU A 8 -15.01 7.44 -34.89
N ALA A 9 -15.61 6.26 -34.78
CA ALA A 9 -15.78 5.61 -33.50
C ALA A 9 -14.38 5.47 -32.89
N VAL A 10 -14.10 6.29 -31.86
CA VAL A 10 -12.98 6.06 -30.96
C VAL A 10 -13.19 4.67 -30.40
N ILE A 11 -12.46 3.68 -30.92
CA ILE A 11 -12.46 2.32 -30.39
C ILE A 11 -11.82 2.46 -29.00
N PRO A 12 -12.54 2.23 -27.89
CA PRO A 12 -11.90 2.25 -26.59
C PRO A 12 -10.89 1.10 -26.59
N ASN A 13 -9.60 1.44 -26.58
CA ASN A 13 -8.51 0.50 -26.50
C ASN A 13 -8.74 -0.35 -25.24
N LYS A 14 -9.09 -1.63 -25.44
CA LYS A 14 -9.57 -2.54 -24.39
C LYS A 14 -8.46 -3.06 -23.48
N ASN A 15 -7.35 -2.31 -23.38
CA ASN A 15 -6.28 -2.52 -22.41
C ASN A 15 -6.40 -1.51 -21.25
N VAL A 16 -7.62 -1.33 -20.73
CA VAL A 16 -7.79 -0.67 -19.45
C VAL A 16 -7.24 -1.63 -18.40
N LEU A 17 -6.00 -1.39 -17.96
CA LEU A 17 -5.39 -2.10 -16.85
C LEU A 17 -6.36 -2.01 -15.67
N LYS A 18 -6.90 -3.16 -15.25
CA LYS A 18 -7.83 -3.19 -14.11
C LYS A 18 -7.10 -2.62 -12.89
N PRO A 19 -7.59 -1.52 -12.28
CA PRO A 19 -6.89 -0.93 -11.15
C PRO A 19 -6.84 -1.94 -10.00
N SER A 20 -5.63 -2.15 -9.46
CA SER A 20 -5.44 -3.03 -8.30
C SER A 20 -6.02 -2.36 -7.05
N VAL A 21 -7.06 -2.97 -6.49
CA VAL A 21 -7.74 -2.49 -5.29
C VAL A 21 -6.92 -2.90 -4.06
N ARG A 22 -6.49 -1.91 -3.29
CA ARG A 22 -5.79 -2.11 -2.02
C ARG A 22 -6.74 -2.69 -0.99
N LYS A 23 -6.32 -3.78 -0.33
CA LYS A 23 -7.16 -4.49 0.67
C LYS A 23 -6.41 -4.77 1.96
N ARG A 24 -5.07 -4.79 1.92
CA ARG A 24 -4.24 -5.21 3.05
C ARG A 24 -3.70 -4.01 3.81
N PHE A 25 -4.41 -3.64 4.88
CA PHE A 25 -4.09 -2.52 5.78
C PHE A 25 -3.84 -3.00 7.22
N PRO A 26 -2.82 -3.84 7.48
CA PRO A 26 -2.49 -4.25 8.84
C PRO A 26 -1.86 -3.09 9.62
N GLU A 27 -1.97 -3.12 10.94
CA GLU A 27 -1.21 -2.25 11.85
C GLU A 27 0.21 -2.80 12.09
N THR A 28 0.35 -4.13 12.13
CA THR A 28 1.64 -4.84 12.24
C THR A 28 1.81 -5.77 11.05
N TRP A 29 2.93 -5.61 10.33
CA TRP A 29 3.21 -6.39 9.13
C TRP A 29 3.96 -7.70 9.41
N ILE A 30 5.01 -7.66 10.23
CA ILE A 30 5.89 -8.79 10.51
C ILE A 30 5.88 -9.04 12.01
N TRP A 31 5.57 -10.27 12.41
CA TRP A 31 5.59 -10.72 13.81
C TRP A 31 5.94 -12.21 13.88
N ASN A 32 7.17 -12.53 13.49
CA ASN A 32 7.64 -13.91 13.37
C ASN A 32 9.00 -14.07 14.06
N ASP A 33 9.27 -15.25 14.58
CA ASP A 33 10.58 -15.69 15.06
C ASP A 33 11.28 -16.59 14.03
N MET A 34 12.60 -16.69 14.13
CA MET A 34 13.39 -17.59 13.29
C MET A 34 14.61 -18.08 14.04
N LEU A 35 14.89 -19.39 13.94
CA LEU A 35 16.10 -20.00 14.47
C LEU A 35 17.21 -19.95 13.40
N THR A 36 18.39 -19.47 13.78
CA THR A 36 19.58 -19.45 12.92
C THR A 36 20.85 -19.70 13.73
N SER A 37 21.89 -20.23 13.08
CA SER A 37 23.23 -20.40 13.64
C SER A 37 24.20 -19.30 13.18
N GLY A 38 23.71 -18.21 12.58
CA GLY A 38 24.55 -17.07 12.21
C GLY A 38 23.83 -16.05 11.34
N GLU A 39 23.39 -16.46 10.15
CA GLU A 39 22.74 -15.58 9.18
C GLU A 39 21.32 -16.05 8.82
N ALA A 40 20.46 -15.08 8.54
CA ALA A 40 19.02 -15.24 8.44
C ALA A 40 18.49 -14.27 7.37
N VAL A 41 17.80 -14.79 6.37
CA VAL A 41 17.12 -13.96 5.34
C VAL A 41 15.62 -14.17 5.44
N TYR A 42 14.87 -13.07 5.53
CA TYR A 42 13.41 -13.08 5.61
C TYR A 42 12.80 -12.28 4.45
N GLU A 43 12.11 -12.96 3.55
CA GLU A 43 11.43 -12.34 2.41
C GLU A 43 9.92 -12.26 2.65
N THR A 44 9.35 -11.09 2.41
CA THR A 44 7.92 -10.87 2.57
C THR A 44 7.42 -9.75 1.66
N THR A 45 6.17 -9.84 1.22
CA THR A 45 5.55 -8.81 0.39
C THR A 45 5.01 -7.67 1.25
N VAL A 46 5.43 -6.44 0.94
CA VAL A 46 5.02 -5.24 1.66
C VAL A 46 3.50 -4.97 1.59
N PRO A 47 2.85 -4.48 2.67
CA PRO A 47 1.42 -4.21 2.66
C PRO A 47 1.03 -3.05 1.73
N ASP A 48 -0.26 -2.92 1.47
CA ASP A 48 -0.80 -1.86 0.59
C ASP A 48 -0.86 -0.48 1.30
N THR A 49 -0.54 -0.44 2.59
CA THR A 49 -0.49 0.79 3.40
C THR A 49 0.67 1.66 2.94
N ILE A 50 0.35 2.85 2.44
CA ILE A 50 1.31 3.88 2.02
C ILE A 50 1.75 4.63 3.28
N THR A 51 2.73 4.05 3.98
CA THR A 51 3.29 4.58 5.23
C THR A 51 4.78 4.25 5.33
N SER A 52 5.42 4.76 6.38
CA SER A 52 6.75 4.30 6.79
C SER A 52 6.63 3.21 7.84
N TRP A 53 7.16 2.05 7.54
CA TRP A 53 7.27 0.92 8.47
C TRP A 53 8.57 1.05 9.26
N ILE A 54 8.49 0.74 10.55
CA ILE A 54 9.65 0.63 11.44
C ILE A 54 9.82 -0.85 11.75
N CYS A 55 10.98 -1.40 11.40
CA CYS A 55 11.34 -2.77 11.69
C CYS A 55 12.31 -2.80 12.88
N SER A 56 11.99 -3.64 13.85
CA SER A 56 12.81 -3.91 15.04
C SER A 56 13.04 -5.40 15.12
N ALA A 57 14.24 -5.80 15.54
CA ALA A 57 14.63 -7.19 15.68
C ALA A 57 15.40 -7.40 16.98
N PHE A 58 15.24 -8.58 17.56
CA PHE A 58 16.00 -9.04 18.71
C PHE A 58 16.39 -10.50 18.49
N ALA A 59 17.50 -10.92 19.10
CA ALA A 59 18.02 -12.28 19.02
C ALA A 59 18.27 -12.80 20.43
N ILE A 60 18.03 -14.09 20.66
CA ILE A 60 18.30 -14.77 21.92
C ILE A 60 19.25 -15.93 21.63
N ASN A 61 20.38 -15.97 22.33
CA ASN A 61 21.37 -17.05 22.27
C ASN A 61 21.61 -17.57 23.70
N GLU A 62 21.80 -18.88 23.85
CA GLU A 62 22.14 -19.51 25.13
C GLU A 62 23.47 -19.01 25.70
N GLU A 63 24.47 -18.74 24.86
CA GLU A 63 25.81 -18.28 25.29
C GLU A 63 25.86 -16.77 25.51
N ASN A 64 25.31 -16.00 24.57
CA ASN A 64 25.43 -14.53 24.54
C ASN A 64 24.20 -13.79 25.13
N GLY A 65 23.13 -14.51 25.47
CA GLY A 65 21.90 -13.93 25.99
C GLY A 65 21.08 -13.17 24.93
N LEU A 66 20.42 -12.08 25.36
CA LEU A 66 19.56 -11.24 24.51
C LEU A 66 20.38 -10.15 23.81
N GLY A 67 20.31 -10.10 22.49
CA GLY A 67 20.81 -9.02 21.65
C GLY A 67 19.67 -8.22 21.01
N LEU A 68 19.82 -6.91 20.94
CA LEU A 68 18.91 -6.02 20.21
C LEU A 68 19.61 -5.51 18.95
N ALA A 69 18.85 -5.34 17.87
CA ALA A 69 19.38 -4.66 16.69
C ALA A 69 19.81 -3.23 17.06
N PRO A 70 21.01 -2.78 16.65
CA PRO A 70 21.56 -1.49 17.08
C PRO A 70 20.80 -0.28 16.49
N SER A 71 20.08 -0.48 15.39
CA SER A 71 19.25 0.55 14.77
C SER A 71 17.94 -0.03 14.26
N GLN A 72 16.90 0.80 14.32
CA GLN A 72 15.61 0.48 13.73
C GLN A 72 15.66 0.74 12.22
N LEU A 73 15.31 -0.25 11.42
CA LEU A 73 15.24 -0.09 9.97
C LEU A 73 13.93 0.59 9.60
N LYS A 74 14.00 1.71 8.85
CA LYS A 74 12.82 2.43 8.35
C LYS A 74 12.61 2.15 6.87
N LEU A 75 11.48 1.52 6.54
CA LEU A 75 11.07 1.23 5.16
C LEU A 75 9.92 2.14 4.75
N ARG A 76 10.13 2.98 3.73
CA ARG A 76 9.08 3.87 3.20
C ARG A 76 8.37 3.21 2.02
N VAL A 77 7.06 3.02 2.15
CA VAL A 77 6.20 2.54 1.06
C VAL A 77 5.47 3.73 0.47
N PHE A 78 5.67 3.95 -0.83
CA PHE A 78 5.12 5.10 -1.51
C PHE A 78 4.58 4.74 -2.89
N ARG A 79 3.48 5.40 -3.28
CA ARG A 79 2.98 5.41 -4.66
C ARG A 79 2.80 6.86 -5.09
N PRO A 80 3.16 7.21 -6.33
CA PRO A 80 3.07 8.58 -6.80
C PRO A 80 1.62 9.05 -6.99
N PHE A 81 0.67 8.14 -7.20
CA PHE A 81 -0.76 8.46 -7.29
C PHE A 81 -1.58 7.50 -6.41
N PHE A 82 -2.35 8.03 -5.47
CA PHE A 82 -3.22 7.22 -4.61
C PHE A 82 -4.38 8.00 -3.99
N LEU A 83 -5.44 7.26 -3.62
CA LEU A 83 -6.57 7.78 -2.87
C LEU A 83 -6.46 7.40 -1.39
N ARG A 84 -6.85 8.30 -0.48
CA ARG A 84 -7.00 8.04 0.95
C ARG A 84 -8.43 8.36 1.37
N LEU A 85 -9.03 7.48 2.18
CA LEU A 85 -10.35 7.67 2.75
C LEU A 85 -10.20 8.07 4.21
N GLU A 86 -10.89 9.13 4.64
CA GLU A 86 -11.00 9.49 6.04
C GLU A 86 -12.27 8.87 6.61
N LEU A 87 -12.10 7.69 7.21
CA LEU A 87 -13.18 6.94 7.84
C LEU A 87 -13.28 7.33 9.31
N PRO A 88 -14.48 7.71 9.81
CA PRO A 88 -14.70 7.87 11.24
C PRO A 88 -14.60 6.51 11.93
N TYR A 89 -14.31 6.54 13.23
CA TYR A 89 -14.19 5.33 14.03
C TYR A 89 -15.40 4.40 13.93
N SER A 90 -16.62 4.96 13.86
CA SER A 90 -17.85 4.19 13.69
C SER A 90 -18.93 5.02 12.99
N VAL A 91 -19.91 4.33 12.39
CA VAL A 91 -21.08 4.94 11.74
C VAL A 91 -22.31 4.15 12.17
N LYS A 92 -23.40 4.85 12.52
CA LYS A 92 -24.67 4.19 12.84
C LYS A 92 -25.45 3.89 11.56
N ARG A 93 -26.00 2.68 11.49
CA ARG A 93 -26.83 2.27 10.36
C ARG A 93 -28.08 3.14 10.27
N GLY A 94 -28.35 3.70 9.09
CA GLY A 94 -29.50 4.56 8.83
C GLY A 94 -29.20 6.05 8.87
N GLU A 95 -27.99 6.45 9.30
CA GLU A 95 -27.54 7.83 9.24
C GLU A 95 -26.88 8.16 7.89
N LYS A 96 -27.04 9.42 7.44
CA LYS A 96 -26.33 9.95 6.28
C LYS A 96 -24.97 10.47 6.74
N MET A 97 -23.90 10.00 6.13
CA MET A 97 -22.54 10.45 6.40
C MET A 97 -21.92 10.99 5.11
N ALA A 98 -21.16 12.08 5.22
CA ALA A 98 -20.26 12.53 4.15
C ALA A 98 -18.93 11.79 4.28
N LEU A 99 -18.55 11.00 3.26
CA LEU A 99 -17.25 10.35 3.20
C LEU A 99 -16.27 11.24 2.44
N GLN A 100 -15.23 11.71 3.13
CA GLN A 100 -14.18 12.50 2.52
C GLN A 100 -13.14 11.58 1.86
N VAL A 101 -12.92 11.81 0.57
CA VAL A 101 -11.93 11.11 -0.25
C VAL A 101 -10.86 12.11 -0.64
N LEU A 102 -9.61 11.83 -0.27
CA LEU A 102 -8.45 12.62 -0.62
C LEU A 102 -7.71 11.94 -1.78
N ILE A 103 -7.39 12.72 -2.81
CA ILE A 103 -6.61 12.24 -3.96
C ILE A 103 -5.25 12.92 -3.90
N PHE A 104 -4.19 12.10 -3.88
CA PHE A 104 -2.81 12.57 -3.90
C PHE A 104 -2.21 12.24 -5.26
N ASN A 105 -1.78 13.27 -5.98
CA ASN A 105 -1.01 13.17 -7.22
C ASN A 105 0.37 13.80 -7.01
N TYR A 106 1.41 12.99 -7.10
CA TYR A 106 2.82 13.39 -7.06
C TYR A 106 3.52 13.17 -8.41
N LEU A 107 2.76 12.94 -9.48
CA LEU A 107 3.29 12.92 -10.84
C LEU A 107 3.46 14.35 -11.36
N GLU A 108 4.40 14.53 -12.29
CA GLU A 108 4.67 15.83 -12.92
C GLU A 108 3.58 16.25 -13.92
N THR A 109 2.78 15.29 -14.38
CA THR A 109 1.71 15.53 -15.36
C THR A 109 0.32 15.44 -14.72
N GLU A 110 -0.60 16.27 -15.21
CA GLU A 110 -2.01 16.13 -14.90
C GLU A 110 -2.53 14.80 -15.46
N GLN A 111 -3.40 14.14 -14.69
CA GLN A 111 -4.08 12.92 -15.09
C GLN A 111 -5.54 13.31 -15.37
N GLU A 112 -5.93 13.25 -16.64
CA GLU A 112 -7.31 13.46 -17.10
C GLU A 112 -8.19 12.22 -16.87
#